data_AF-A0A9P1CFM3-F1
#
_entry.id   AF-A0A9P1CFM3-F1
#
_cell.length_a   1.000
_cell.length_b   1.000
_cell.length_c   1.000
_cell.angle_alpha   90.00
_cell.angle_beta   90.00
_cell.angle_gamma   90.00
#
_symmetry.space_group_name_H-M   'P 1'
#
loop_
_entity.id
_entity.type
_entity.pdbx_description
1 polymer ?
#
loop_
_entity_poly.entity_id
_entity_poly.type
_entity_poly.pdbx_seq_one_letter_code
_entity_poly.pdbx_strand_id
1 'polypeptide(L)'
;MGPSRCRRHGVALVVAVQVMAGASCFLGKSAVPSRSLTPQRPSPHFAPTRGRLARSVAERTEAKDPTAALALVGAFVGPFVDAIHNQALLSYDVLPVTLNLGLGFAKTSLLVPPLLALAYALLGSLLPRLLEAIGGTEAVGRLPLLRPQPVLRAVLAVASTCFIIKISELLVTSDGPSALLLLSLLALFQWAALDGRRSSLTLALLAGLLGPLAELPLISLGAWHYTQPDYWPLTWLGLGPGTWAALSMVTGPCYFAVTTDAIALGRLFAGKL
;
A
#
# COMPACT_ATOMS: atom_id res chain seq x y z
N MET A 1 36.98 2.69 28.79
CA MET A 1 36.90 3.74 27.77
C MET A 1 37.14 3.12 26.41
N GLY A 2 36.18 3.25 25.49
CA GLY A 2 36.28 2.75 24.12
C GLY A 2 34.92 2.86 23.43
N PRO A 3 34.71 3.85 22.55
CA PRO A 3 33.44 4.01 21.86
C PRO A 3 33.48 3.24 20.54
N SER A 4 32.50 2.40 20.27
CA SER A 4 32.19 1.99 18.90
C SER A 4 30.76 1.46 18.80
N ARG A 5 29.87 2.29 18.23
CA ARG A 5 28.77 1.86 17.34
C ARG A 5 27.99 3.09 16.88
N CYS A 6 28.57 3.76 15.88
CA CYS A 6 27.83 4.57 14.93
C CYS A 6 27.69 3.75 13.64
N ARG A 7 26.54 3.88 12.94
CA ARG A 7 26.11 3.19 11.70
C ARG A 7 25.39 1.85 11.84
N ARG A 8 24.11 1.85 12.27
CA ARG A 8 23.16 0.74 12.00
C ARG A 8 21.69 1.19 11.79
N HIS A 9 21.46 2.28 11.06
CA HIS A 9 20.09 2.73 10.72
C HIS A 9 19.72 2.54 9.23
N GLY A 10 20.59 1.98 8.39
CA GLY A 10 20.38 1.95 6.93
C GLY A 10 19.94 0.61 6.32
N VAL A 11 19.97 -0.51 7.05
CA VAL A 11 19.91 -1.85 6.42
C VAL A 11 18.47 -2.33 6.13
N ALA A 12 17.49 -1.95 6.95
CA ALA A 12 16.09 -2.38 6.76
C ALA A 12 15.45 -1.77 5.49
N LEU A 13 15.80 -0.52 5.15
CA LEU A 13 15.30 0.14 3.93
C LEU A 13 15.92 -0.48 2.66
N VAL A 14 17.16 -0.97 2.75
CA VAL A 14 17.90 -1.54 1.61
C VAL A 14 17.32 -2.90 1.18
N VAL A 15 16.84 -3.72 2.12
CA VAL A 15 16.24 -5.03 1.80
C VAL A 15 14.88 -4.87 1.10
N ALA A 16 14.03 -3.93 1.54
CA ALA A 16 12.76 -3.63 0.88
C ALA A 16 12.96 -3.06 -0.54
N VAL A 17 13.99 -2.24 -0.74
CA VAL A 17 14.35 -1.69 -2.06
C VAL A 17 14.97 -2.76 -2.98
N GLN A 18 15.74 -3.72 -2.45
CA GLN A 18 16.35 -4.79 -3.26
C GLN A 18 15.33 -5.79 -3.81
N VAL A 19 14.26 -6.10 -3.06
CA VAL A 19 13.17 -6.96 -3.57
C VAL A 19 12.39 -6.25 -4.68
N MET A 20 12.22 -4.92 -4.60
CA MET A 20 11.57 -4.11 -5.64
C MET A 20 12.47 -3.90 -6.89
N ALA A 21 13.80 -3.83 -6.72
CA ALA A 21 14.76 -3.69 -7.82
C ALA A 21 14.86 -4.96 -8.69
N GLY A 22 14.65 -6.14 -8.11
CA GLY A 22 14.65 -7.41 -8.85
C GLY A 22 13.56 -7.52 -9.92
N ALA A 23 12.43 -6.83 -9.74
CA ALA A 23 11.33 -6.79 -10.71
C ALA A 23 11.60 -5.88 -11.93
N SER A 24 12.64 -5.03 -11.88
CA SER A 24 12.94 -4.06 -12.95
C SER A 24 13.87 -4.59 -14.05
N CYS A 25 14.33 -5.84 -13.96
CA CYS A 25 15.31 -6.40 -14.90
C CYS A 25 14.74 -6.88 -16.26
N PHE A 26 13.46 -6.62 -16.55
CA PHE A 26 12.77 -7.19 -17.73
C PHE A 26 12.33 -6.18 -18.81
N LEU A 27 12.88 -4.97 -18.84
CA LEU A 27 12.56 -4.00 -19.90
C LEU A 27 13.82 -3.58 -20.68
N GLY A 28 13.78 -3.95 -21.95
CA GLY A 28 14.89 -3.91 -22.90
C GLY A 28 15.39 -2.51 -23.25
N LYS A 29 16.68 -2.51 -23.61
CA LYS A 29 17.39 -1.42 -24.27
C LYS A 29 16.71 -1.08 -25.59
N SER A 30 16.43 0.20 -25.83
CA SER A 30 16.22 0.70 -27.19
C SER A 30 17.02 1.97 -27.41
N ALA A 31 17.72 1.97 -28.55
CA ALA A 31 18.81 2.84 -28.90
C ALA A 31 18.37 4.23 -29.36
N VAL A 32 19.26 5.20 -29.14
CA VAL A 32 19.22 6.55 -29.70
C VAL A 32 19.53 6.49 -31.19
N PRO A 33 18.88 7.35 -32.00
CA PRO A 33 19.63 8.03 -33.06
C PRO A 33 19.48 9.55 -32.99
N SER A 34 20.63 10.20 -33.11
CA SER A 34 20.83 11.61 -33.35
C SER A 34 20.62 11.94 -34.83
N ARG A 35 19.95 13.06 -35.17
CA ARG A 35 20.36 13.92 -36.31
C ARG A 35 19.62 15.27 -36.39
N SER A 36 20.44 16.32 -36.34
CA SER A 36 20.52 17.55 -37.15
C SER A 36 19.25 18.31 -37.60
N LEU A 37 19.29 19.60 -37.28
CA LEU A 37 18.44 20.72 -37.70
C LEU A 37 18.62 21.12 -39.18
N THR A 38 17.52 21.51 -39.83
CA THR A 38 17.43 22.69 -40.72
C THR A 38 15.96 23.11 -40.95
N PRO A 39 15.65 24.41 -41.14
CA PRO A 39 14.29 24.93 -41.29
C PRO A 39 13.94 25.25 -42.76
N GLN A 40 12.70 24.95 -43.20
CA GLN A 40 12.10 25.60 -44.37
C GLN A 40 10.58 25.80 -44.23
N ARG A 41 10.15 26.95 -44.80
CA ARG A 41 8.85 27.63 -44.74
C ARG A 41 7.69 26.91 -45.48
N PRO A 42 6.43 27.35 -45.33
CA PRO A 42 5.23 26.58 -45.62
C PRO A 42 4.67 26.80 -47.03
N SER A 43 3.90 25.82 -47.52
CA SER A 43 2.87 26.01 -48.56
C SER A 43 1.65 25.14 -48.23
N PRO A 44 0.41 25.62 -48.42
CA PRO A 44 -0.78 24.94 -47.96
C PRO A 44 -1.28 23.99 -49.04
N HIS A 45 -1.02 22.69 -48.87
CA HIS A 45 -1.74 21.66 -49.62
C HIS A 45 -2.78 21.01 -48.71
N PHE A 46 -4.04 21.28 -49.06
CA PHE A 46 -5.23 20.61 -48.56
C PHE A 46 -5.10 19.11 -48.84
N ALA A 47 -4.81 18.32 -47.81
CA ALA A 47 -4.76 16.87 -47.87
C ALA A 47 -5.91 16.28 -47.01
N PRO A 48 -6.60 15.23 -47.50
CA PRO A 48 -7.84 14.77 -46.91
C PRO A 48 -7.62 14.06 -45.55
N THR A 49 -8.52 14.38 -44.63
CA THR A 49 -8.65 13.98 -43.22
C THR A 49 -8.97 12.49 -43.02
N ARG A 50 -8.31 11.57 -43.73
CA ARG A 50 -8.53 10.10 -43.56
C ARG A 50 -7.46 9.37 -42.74
N GLY A 51 -6.30 9.98 -42.50
CA GLY A 51 -5.22 9.33 -41.74
C GLY A 51 -5.28 9.47 -40.21
N ARG A 52 -6.18 10.32 -39.67
CA ARG A 52 -6.18 10.66 -38.23
C ARG A 52 -7.03 9.72 -37.37
N LEU A 53 -8.04 9.07 -37.95
CA LEU A 53 -8.90 8.10 -37.24
C LEU A 53 -8.27 6.70 -37.15
N ALA A 54 -7.48 6.27 -38.13
CA ALA A 54 -6.83 4.96 -38.08
C ALA A 54 -5.67 4.91 -37.07
N ARG A 55 -5.03 6.06 -36.79
CA ARG A 55 -3.91 6.14 -35.85
C ARG A 55 -4.34 6.20 -34.38
N SER A 56 -5.59 6.58 -34.10
CA SER A 56 -6.14 6.59 -32.72
C SER A 56 -6.68 5.23 -32.28
N VAL A 57 -6.77 4.26 -33.18
CA VAL A 57 -7.27 2.89 -32.89
C VAL A 57 -6.12 1.91 -32.66
N ALA A 58 -4.91 2.18 -33.17
CA ALA A 58 -3.80 1.24 -33.19
C ALA A 58 -2.88 1.26 -31.96
N GLU A 59 -3.15 2.09 -30.95
CA GLU A 59 -2.33 2.16 -29.73
C GLU A 59 -3.20 2.18 -28.46
N ARG A 60 -4.28 1.39 -28.46
CA ARG A 60 -4.96 1.03 -27.22
C ARG A 60 -4.13 -0.10 -26.58
N THR A 61 -3.00 0.26 -25.97
CA THR A 61 -2.23 -0.65 -25.11
C THR A 61 -3.20 -1.38 -24.20
N GLU A 62 -3.26 -2.70 -24.36
CA GLU A 62 -4.13 -3.57 -23.59
C GLU A 62 -3.85 -3.35 -22.10
N ALA A 63 -4.84 -2.84 -21.37
CA ALA A 63 -4.67 -2.53 -19.96
C ALA A 63 -4.41 -3.86 -19.22
N LYS A 64 -3.21 -4.00 -18.65
CA LYS A 64 -2.83 -5.21 -17.94
C LYS A 64 -3.68 -5.37 -16.69
N ASP A 65 -4.11 -6.59 -16.41
CA ASP A 65 -4.78 -6.89 -15.14
C ASP A 65 -3.73 -7.05 -14.02
N PRO A 66 -3.67 -6.15 -13.02
CA PRO A 66 -2.64 -6.16 -11.99
C PRO A 66 -2.95 -7.18 -10.89
N THR A 67 -4.12 -7.85 -10.94
CA THR A 67 -4.66 -8.68 -9.85
C THR A 67 -3.69 -9.77 -9.42
N ALA A 68 -3.12 -10.53 -10.35
CA ALA A 68 -2.16 -11.59 -10.02
C ALA A 68 -0.85 -11.04 -9.44
N ALA A 69 -0.33 -9.94 -10.01
CA ALA A 69 0.88 -9.29 -9.51
C ALA A 69 0.68 -8.74 -8.10
N LEU A 70 -0.48 -8.13 -7.83
CA LEU A 70 -0.87 -7.66 -6.50
C LEU A 70 -1.02 -8.81 -5.51
N ALA A 71 -1.64 -9.92 -5.92
CA ALA A 71 -1.75 -11.11 -5.06
C ALA A 71 -0.38 -11.66 -4.68
N LEU A 72 0.57 -11.71 -5.62
CA LEU A 72 1.94 -12.11 -5.33
C LEU A 72 2.65 -11.12 -4.40
N VAL A 73 2.53 -9.82 -4.63
CA VAL A 73 3.10 -8.82 -3.72
C VAL A 73 2.49 -8.95 -2.32
N GLY A 74 1.18 -9.11 -2.20
CA GLY A 74 0.50 -9.34 -0.94
C GLY A 74 0.97 -10.62 -0.24
N ALA A 75 1.13 -11.73 -0.96
CA ALA A 75 1.58 -13.00 -0.41
C ALA A 75 3.05 -12.96 0.08
N PHE A 76 3.93 -12.23 -0.62
CA PHE A 76 5.36 -12.25 -0.34
C PHE A 76 5.84 -11.05 0.46
N VAL A 77 5.45 -9.83 0.12
CA VAL A 77 5.85 -8.61 0.82
C VAL A 77 4.97 -8.38 2.06
N GLY A 78 3.67 -8.69 1.94
CA GLY A 78 2.70 -8.50 3.02
C GLY A 78 3.13 -9.11 4.36
N PRO A 79 3.55 -10.38 4.44
CA PRO A 79 4.00 -10.99 5.69
C PRO A 79 5.19 -10.29 6.34
N PHE A 80 6.07 -9.63 5.57
CA PHE A 80 7.15 -8.82 6.17
C PHE A 80 6.60 -7.55 6.80
N VAL A 81 5.64 -6.89 6.16
CA VAL A 81 4.98 -5.69 6.69
C VAL A 81 4.18 -6.04 7.95
N ASP A 82 3.44 -7.15 7.91
CA ASP A 82 2.71 -7.73 9.03
C ASP A 82 3.64 -8.07 10.20
N ALA A 83 4.79 -8.70 9.93
CA ALA A 83 5.74 -9.05 10.97
C ALA A 83 6.42 -7.85 11.64
N ILE A 84 6.43 -6.67 10.98
CA ILE A 84 6.83 -5.40 11.58
C ILE A 84 5.72 -4.87 12.50
N HIS A 85 4.46 -4.99 12.07
CA HIS A 85 3.29 -4.52 12.81
C HIS A 85 3.09 -5.26 14.14
N ASN A 86 3.30 -6.58 14.13
CA ASN A 86 2.82 -7.46 15.19
C ASN A 86 3.89 -7.84 16.21
N GLN A 87 4.93 -7.00 16.35
CA GLN A 87 5.97 -7.21 17.35
C GLN A 87 5.42 -7.01 18.77
N ALA A 88 4.51 -6.04 18.94
CA ALA A 88 3.88 -5.74 20.22
C ALA A 88 2.33 -5.74 20.20
N LEU A 89 1.70 -5.79 19.02
CA LEU A 89 0.25 -5.61 18.89
C LEU A 89 -0.56 -6.92 18.92
N LEU A 90 -0.08 -7.96 18.24
CA LEU A 90 -0.77 -9.23 18.08
C LEU A 90 0.07 -10.41 18.56
N SER A 91 -0.62 -11.42 19.06
CA SER A 91 -0.07 -12.76 19.31
C SER A 91 -0.78 -13.77 18.42
N TYR A 92 0.00 -14.55 17.67
CA TYR A 92 -0.52 -15.60 16.79
C TYR A 92 -0.58 -16.94 17.51
N ASP A 93 -1.74 -17.57 17.46
CA ASP A 93 -2.00 -18.84 18.16
C ASP A 93 -2.08 -20.01 17.17
N VAL A 94 -2.43 -19.75 15.90
CA VAL A 94 -2.52 -20.76 14.83
C VAL A 94 -1.42 -20.55 13.78
N LEU A 95 -0.65 -21.62 13.53
CA LEU A 95 0.49 -21.65 12.60
C LEU A 95 1.47 -20.45 12.77
N PRO A 96 1.90 -20.13 14.01
CA PRO A 96 2.75 -18.98 14.25
C PRO A 96 4.13 -19.16 13.62
N VAL A 97 4.65 -18.07 13.06
CA VAL A 97 6.01 -17.98 12.53
C VAL A 97 6.71 -16.87 13.29
N THR A 98 7.79 -17.21 14.00
CA THR A 98 8.63 -16.25 14.71
C THR A 98 10.05 -16.31 14.19
N LEU A 99 10.56 -15.16 13.75
CA LEU A 99 11.91 -15.02 13.22
C LEU A 99 12.69 -14.02 14.08
N ASN A 100 13.83 -14.43 14.60
CA ASN A 100 14.75 -13.53 15.29
C ASN A 100 15.62 -12.81 14.25
N LEU A 101 15.38 -11.51 14.06
CA LEU A 101 16.11 -10.70 13.08
C LEU A 101 17.32 -9.97 13.70
N GLY A 102 17.70 -10.29 14.94
CA GLY A 102 18.78 -9.64 15.68
C GLY A 102 18.49 -8.19 16.13
N LEU A 103 17.39 -7.59 15.67
CA LEU A 103 16.85 -6.28 16.06
C LEU A 103 15.49 -6.39 16.79
N GLY A 104 15.01 -7.62 16.99
CA GLY A 104 13.68 -7.93 17.52
C GLY A 104 13.15 -9.24 16.94
N PHE A 105 11.97 -9.66 17.42
CA PHE A 105 11.26 -10.83 16.89
C PHE A 105 10.19 -10.36 15.89
N ALA A 106 10.33 -10.78 14.64
CA ALA A 106 9.29 -10.69 13.64
C ALA A 106 8.28 -11.82 13.89
N LYS A 107 7.00 -11.48 14.07
CA LYS A 107 5.92 -12.43 14.37
C LYS A 107 4.84 -12.34 13.30
N THR A 108 4.50 -13.46 12.68
CA THR A 108 3.40 -13.58 11.70
C THR A 108 2.77 -14.97 11.82
N SER A 109 1.85 -15.32 10.91
CA SER A 109 1.26 -16.66 10.80
C SER A 109 1.27 -17.13 9.35
N LEU A 110 1.33 -18.44 9.11
CA LEU A 110 1.16 -19.00 7.76
C LEU A 110 -0.24 -18.76 7.17
N LEU A 111 -1.20 -18.30 7.98
CA LEU A 111 -2.50 -17.83 7.50
C LEU A 111 -2.42 -16.43 6.86
N VAL A 112 -1.42 -15.61 7.19
CA VAL A 112 -1.28 -14.23 6.72
C VAL A 112 -1.01 -14.12 5.21
N PRO A 113 -0.08 -14.89 4.59
CA PRO A 113 0.19 -14.79 3.15
C PRO A 113 -1.05 -14.91 2.24
N PRO A 114 -1.93 -15.94 2.37
CA PRO A 114 -3.11 -16.02 1.51
C PRO A 114 -4.12 -14.90 1.77
N LEU A 115 -4.25 -14.43 3.02
CA LEU A 115 -5.13 -13.32 3.36
C LEU A 115 -4.65 -12.00 2.73
N LEU A 116 -3.35 -11.71 2.81
CA LEU A 116 -2.78 -10.51 2.20
C LEU A 116 -2.73 -10.59 0.68
N ALA A 117 -2.57 -11.78 0.09
CA ALA A 117 -2.73 -11.97 -1.35
C ALA A 117 -4.13 -11.53 -1.81
N LEU A 118 -5.18 -11.99 -1.11
CA LEU A 118 -6.55 -11.59 -1.40
C LEU A 118 -6.77 -10.09 -1.16
N ALA A 119 -6.30 -9.57 -0.02
CA ALA A 119 -6.47 -8.16 0.32
C ALA A 119 -5.83 -7.23 -0.73
N TYR A 120 -4.59 -7.50 -1.15
CA TYR A 120 -3.91 -6.69 -2.16
C TYR A 120 -4.60 -6.78 -3.54
N ALA A 121 -5.07 -7.96 -3.93
CA ALA A 121 -5.83 -8.12 -5.16
C ALA A 121 -7.15 -7.30 -5.14
N LEU A 122 -7.88 -7.34 -4.03
CA LEU A 122 -9.12 -6.59 -3.86
C LEU A 122 -8.88 -5.08 -3.78
N LEU A 123 -7.99 -4.63 -2.89
CA LEU A 123 -7.76 -3.21 -2.59
C LEU A 123 -6.93 -2.50 -3.66
N GLY A 124 -6.06 -3.20 -4.37
CA GLY A 124 -5.22 -2.62 -5.42
C GLY A 124 -5.79 -2.74 -6.83
N SER A 125 -6.66 -3.72 -7.09
CA SER A 125 -7.23 -3.95 -8.43
C SER A 125 -8.75 -3.75 -8.47
N LEU A 126 -9.50 -4.64 -7.82
CA LEU A 126 -10.95 -4.75 -8.03
C LEU A 126 -11.72 -3.56 -7.47
N LEU A 127 -11.58 -3.28 -6.18
CA LEU A 127 -12.36 -2.25 -5.48
C LEU A 127 -12.07 -0.83 -5.99
N PRO A 128 -10.81 -0.42 -6.28
CA PRO A 128 -10.55 0.88 -6.87
C PRO A 128 -11.25 1.04 -8.22
N ARG A 129 -11.25 0.01 -9.07
CA ARG A 129 -11.93 0.07 -10.38
C ARG A 129 -13.43 0.23 -10.24
N LEU A 130 -14.05 -0.47 -9.30
CA LEU A 130 -15.48 -0.34 -9.01
C LEU A 130 -15.82 1.07 -8.51
N LEU A 131 -15.04 1.59 -7.57
CA LEU A 131 -15.27 2.93 -7.02
C LEU A 131 -14.98 4.03 -8.04
N GLU A 132 -13.95 3.88 -8.89
CA GLU A 132 -13.66 4.81 -9.98
C GLU A 132 -14.73 4.76 -11.08
N ALA A 133 -15.36 3.60 -11.33
CA ALA A 133 -16.46 3.49 -12.27
C ALA A 133 -17.73 4.23 -11.81
N ILE A 134 -17.95 4.31 -10.49
CA ILE A 134 -19.13 4.98 -9.89
C ILE A 134 -18.83 6.47 -9.61
N GLY A 135 -17.68 6.76 -9.03
CA GLY A 135 -17.32 8.07 -8.48
C GLY A 135 -16.29 8.86 -9.30
N GLY A 136 -15.83 8.32 -10.42
CA GLY A 136 -14.82 8.92 -11.29
C GLY A 136 -13.39 8.83 -10.74
N THR A 137 -12.45 9.37 -11.51
CA THR A 137 -11.00 9.36 -11.23
C THR A 137 -10.46 10.71 -10.78
N GLU A 138 -11.34 11.65 -10.46
CA GLU A 138 -10.98 13.04 -10.20
C GLU A 138 -10.19 13.20 -8.89
N ALA A 139 -9.11 13.99 -8.97
CA ALA A 139 -8.33 14.39 -7.82
C ALA A 139 -9.03 15.51 -7.04
N VAL A 140 -8.78 15.58 -5.74
CA VAL A 140 -9.32 16.64 -4.88
C VAL A 140 -8.48 17.91 -5.03
N GLY A 141 -8.98 18.88 -5.78
CA GLY A 141 -8.37 20.20 -5.89
C GLY A 141 -6.95 20.15 -6.45
N ARG A 142 -5.96 20.52 -5.63
CA ARG A 142 -4.53 20.55 -6.03
C ARG A 142 -3.79 19.23 -5.75
N LEU A 143 -4.44 18.23 -5.17
CA LEU A 143 -3.84 16.95 -4.84
C LEU A 143 -3.59 16.08 -6.09
N PRO A 144 -2.65 15.11 -6.05
CA PRO A 144 -1.72 14.83 -4.97
C PRO A 144 -0.67 15.94 -4.78
N LEU A 145 -0.14 16.09 -3.55
CA LEU A 145 0.89 17.09 -3.23
C LEU A 145 2.21 16.81 -3.96
N LEU A 146 2.56 15.53 -4.09
CA LEU A 146 3.73 15.07 -4.84
C LEU A 146 3.28 14.42 -6.14
N ARG A 147 4.01 14.68 -7.23
CA ARG A 147 3.78 14.04 -8.54
C ARG A 147 5.01 13.23 -8.99
N PRO A 148 5.47 12.25 -8.19
CA PRO A 148 6.60 11.42 -8.57
C PRO A 148 6.23 10.53 -9.76
N GLN A 149 7.26 9.98 -10.41
CA GLN A 149 7.10 8.92 -11.39
C GLN A 149 6.42 7.69 -10.77
N PRO A 150 5.70 6.87 -11.54
CA PRO A 150 4.84 5.79 -11.02
C PRO A 150 5.58 4.78 -10.12
N VAL A 151 6.78 4.35 -10.53
CA VAL A 151 7.60 3.42 -9.74
C VAL A 151 7.97 4.05 -8.40
N LEU A 152 8.43 5.31 -8.41
CA LEU A 152 8.77 6.04 -7.20
C LEU A 152 7.53 6.27 -6.33
N ARG A 153 6.36 6.54 -6.91
CA ARG A 153 5.08 6.66 -6.18
C ARG A 153 4.77 5.39 -5.40
N ALA A 154 4.86 4.22 -6.06
CA ALA A 154 4.59 2.93 -5.43
C ALA A 154 5.61 2.62 -4.33
N VAL A 155 6.90 2.86 -4.58
CA VAL A 155 7.96 2.69 -3.57
C VAL A 155 7.72 3.61 -2.36
N LEU A 156 7.41 4.89 -2.59
CA LEU A 156 7.11 5.83 -1.51
C LEU A 156 5.87 5.41 -0.72
N ALA A 157 4.82 4.91 -1.39
CA ALA A 157 3.61 4.45 -0.72
C ALA A 157 3.88 3.25 0.18
N VAL A 158 4.57 2.21 -0.32
CA VAL A 158 4.94 1.04 0.49
C VAL A 158 5.87 1.44 1.64
N ALA A 159 6.85 2.29 1.39
CA ALA A 159 7.78 2.77 2.41
C ALA A 159 7.06 3.59 3.50
N SER A 160 6.13 4.48 3.12
CA SER A 160 5.34 5.25 4.09
C SER A 160 4.37 4.36 4.86
N THR A 161 3.77 3.33 4.25
CA THR A 161 2.97 2.34 4.97
C THR A 161 3.81 1.60 6.00
N CYS A 162 4.99 1.10 5.63
CA CYS A 162 5.89 0.43 6.57
C CYS A 162 6.28 1.35 7.74
N PHE A 163 6.51 2.64 7.46
CA PHE A 163 6.78 3.64 8.48
C PHE A 163 5.58 3.84 9.42
N ILE A 164 4.37 4.05 8.89
CA ILE A 164 3.15 4.21 9.69
C ILE A 164 2.90 2.99 10.57
N ILE A 165 3.05 1.79 10.01
CA ILE A 165 2.91 0.52 10.74
C ILE A 165 3.93 0.42 11.86
N LYS A 166 5.20 0.75 11.61
CA LYS A 166 6.20 0.72 12.69
C LYS A 166 5.93 1.78 13.76
N ILE A 167 5.49 2.97 13.37
CA ILE A 167 5.10 4.02 14.33
C ILE A 167 3.90 3.56 15.17
N SER A 168 2.94 2.82 14.60
CA SER A 168 1.80 2.31 15.35
C SER A 168 2.22 1.37 16.48
N GLU A 169 3.17 0.47 16.21
CA GLU A 169 3.72 -0.43 17.21
C GLU A 169 4.41 0.34 18.35
N LEU A 170 5.25 1.32 18.00
CA LEU A 170 5.93 2.15 19.01
C LEU A 170 4.94 2.94 19.87
N LEU A 171 3.90 3.50 19.26
CA LEU A 171 2.92 4.32 19.97
C LEU A 171 2.08 3.49 20.95
N VAL A 172 1.68 2.28 20.55
CA VAL A 172 0.96 1.32 21.42
C VAL A 172 1.82 0.95 22.63
N THR A 173 3.11 0.67 22.43
CA THR A 173 4.02 0.36 23.55
C THR A 173 4.29 1.53 24.50
N SER A 174 4.02 2.76 24.06
CA SER A 174 4.28 3.99 24.84
C SER A 174 3.06 4.55 25.56
N ASP A 175 1.89 3.90 25.43
CA ASP A 175 0.60 4.31 26.05
C ASP A 175 0.20 5.76 25.71
N GLY A 176 0.52 6.22 24.49
CA GLY A 176 0.35 7.60 24.07
C GLY A 176 -1.11 7.94 23.76
N PRO A 177 -1.75 8.91 24.45
CA PRO A 177 -3.18 9.24 24.30
C PRO A 177 -3.56 9.86 22.94
N SER A 178 -2.62 9.95 22.00
CA SER A 178 -2.77 10.55 20.68
C SER A 178 -2.43 9.60 19.52
N ALA A 179 -2.19 8.31 19.79
CA ALA A 179 -1.74 7.35 18.79
C ALA A 179 -2.67 7.30 17.57
N LEU A 180 -3.98 7.16 17.81
CA LEU A 180 -4.98 7.10 16.76
C LEU A 180 -5.00 8.38 15.91
N LEU A 181 -4.94 9.55 16.54
CA LEU A 181 -4.95 10.84 15.83
C LEU A 181 -3.69 11.00 14.97
N LEU A 182 -2.51 10.75 15.55
CA LEU A 182 -1.24 10.87 14.84
C LEU A 182 -1.16 9.92 13.65
N LEU A 183 -1.53 8.65 13.83
CA LEU A 183 -1.54 7.66 12.76
C LEU A 183 -2.56 8.03 11.67
N SER A 184 -3.74 8.52 12.05
CA SER A 184 -4.76 8.99 11.09
C SER A 184 -4.23 10.16 10.25
N LEU A 185 -3.54 11.11 10.88
CA LEU A 185 -2.92 12.24 10.17
C LEU A 185 -1.81 11.79 9.23
N LEU A 186 -0.97 10.84 9.63
CA LEU A 186 0.07 10.27 8.77
C LEU A 186 -0.53 9.52 7.58
N ALA A 187 -1.57 8.71 7.80
CA ALA A 187 -2.26 7.96 6.75
C ALA A 187 -2.96 8.90 5.75
N LEU A 188 -3.67 9.93 6.25
CA LEU A 188 -4.25 10.97 5.41
C LEU A 188 -3.18 11.75 4.63
N PHE A 189 -2.05 12.05 5.27
CA PHE A 189 -0.92 12.71 4.61
C PHE A 189 -0.32 11.84 3.51
N GLN A 190 -0.15 10.53 3.73
CA GLN A 190 0.28 9.59 2.69
C GLN A 190 -0.66 9.64 1.47
N TRP A 191 -1.97 9.55 1.69
CA TRP A 191 -2.97 9.66 0.62
C TRP A 191 -2.90 11.01 -0.10
N ALA A 192 -2.88 12.11 0.66
CA ALA A 192 -2.84 13.46 0.09
C ALA A 192 -1.54 13.70 -0.69
N ALA A 193 -0.42 13.15 -0.22
CA ALA A 193 0.88 13.31 -0.85
C ALA A 193 1.01 12.49 -2.14
N LEU A 194 0.46 11.27 -2.19
CA LEU A 194 0.79 10.30 -3.25
C LEU A 194 -0.35 9.98 -4.22
N ASP A 195 -1.62 10.13 -3.80
CA ASP A 195 -2.79 9.77 -4.62
C ASP A 195 -3.73 10.97 -4.83
N GLY A 196 -4.37 11.45 -3.76
CA GLY A 196 -5.24 12.63 -3.81
C GLY A 196 -6.60 12.44 -4.48
N ARG A 197 -6.96 11.24 -4.96
CA ARG A 197 -8.27 10.97 -5.59
C ARG A 197 -9.38 10.69 -4.58
N ARG A 198 -10.61 11.13 -4.87
CA ARG A 198 -11.78 10.88 -4.01
C ARG A 198 -12.09 9.40 -3.83
N SER A 199 -12.10 8.64 -4.92
CA SER A 199 -12.38 7.20 -4.91
C SER A 199 -11.39 6.43 -4.02
N SER A 200 -10.10 6.76 -4.13
CA SER A 200 -9.06 6.18 -3.26
C SER A 200 -9.23 6.55 -1.79
N LEU A 201 -9.60 7.80 -1.49
CA LEU A 201 -9.87 8.23 -0.12
C LEU A 201 -11.06 7.47 0.47
N THR A 202 -12.15 7.37 -0.27
CA THR A 202 -13.34 6.62 0.15
C THR A 202 -12.98 5.16 0.44
N LEU A 203 -12.22 4.52 -0.46
CA LEU A 203 -11.80 3.14 -0.24
C LEU A 203 -10.91 2.99 0.99
N ALA A 204 -9.93 3.88 1.17
CA ALA A 204 -9.01 3.84 2.30
C ALA A 204 -9.71 4.10 3.64
N LEU A 205 -10.71 4.99 3.67
CA LEU A 205 -11.56 5.21 4.86
C LEU A 205 -12.41 3.97 5.16
N LEU A 206 -13.03 3.37 4.15
CA LEU A 206 -13.81 2.13 4.33
C LEU A 206 -12.91 1.00 4.83
N ALA A 207 -11.72 0.82 4.25
CA ALA A 207 -10.76 -0.18 4.70
C ALA A 207 -10.26 0.10 6.11
N GLY A 208 -10.05 1.36 6.49
CA GLY A 208 -9.65 1.72 7.86
C GLY A 208 -10.71 1.38 8.91
N LEU A 209 -12.00 1.34 8.54
CA LEU A 209 -13.09 0.94 9.43
C LEU A 209 -13.41 -0.57 9.35
N LEU A 210 -13.43 -1.12 8.14
CA LEU A 210 -13.87 -2.49 7.88
C LEU A 210 -12.72 -3.50 7.94
N GLY A 211 -11.48 -3.07 7.73
CA GLY A 211 -10.28 -3.91 7.83
C GLY A 211 -10.15 -4.58 9.20
N PRO A 212 -10.20 -3.82 10.32
CA PRO A 212 -10.18 -4.42 11.65
C PRO A 212 -11.36 -5.38 11.86
N LEU A 213 -12.56 -5.01 11.39
CA LEU A 213 -13.75 -5.87 11.50
C LEU A 213 -13.63 -7.18 10.70
N ALA A 214 -12.89 -7.17 9.59
CA ALA A 214 -12.65 -8.36 8.78
C ALA A 214 -11.82 -9.43 9.51
N GLU A 215 -11.13 -9.06 10.60
CA GLU A 215 -10.40 -10.01 11.44
C GLU A 215 -11.29 -10.77 12.42
N LEU A 216 -12.52 -10.31 12.69
CA LEU A 216 -13.41 -10.92 13.70
C LEU A 216 -13.61 -12.44 13.53
N PRO A 217 -13.80 -12.99 12.32
CA PRO A 217 -13.87 -14.43 12.15
C PRO A 217 -12.60 -15.14 12.63
N LEU A 218 -11.43 -14.58 12.38
CA LEU A 218 -10.14 -15.17 12.74
C LEU A 218 -9.88 -15.06 14.25
N ILE A 219 -10.23 -13.93 14.87
CA ILE A 219 -10.21 -13.78 16.33
C ILE A 219 -11.17 -14.79 16.98
N SER A 220 -12.39 -14.93 16.45
CA SER A 220 -13.42 -15.83 17.00
C SER A 220 -13.02 -17.31 16.91
N LEU A 221 -12.22 -17.67 15.90
CA LEU A 221 -11.66 -19.01 15.70
C LEU A 221 -10.37 -19.23 16.51
N GLY A 222 -9.91 -18.22 17.26
CA GLY A 222 -8.68 -18.29 18.03
C GLY A 222 -7.41 -18.36 17.18
N ALA A 223 -7.43 -17.79 15.97
CA ALA A 223 -6.25 -17.76 15.10
C ALA A 223 -5.14 -16.85 15.68
N TRP A 224 -5.56 -15.74 16.30
CA TRP A 224 -4.72 -14.78 17.00
C TRP A 224 -5.56 -13.90 17.92
N HIS A 225 -4.89 -13.12 18.76
CA HIS A 225 -5.53 -12.13 19.63
C HIS A 225 -4.69 -10.86 19.75
N TYR A 226 -5.37 -9.74 20.03
CA TYR A 226 -4.74 -8.46 20.34
C TYR A 226 -4.29 -8.45 21.80
N THR A 227 -3.09 -7.92 22.05
CA THR A 227 -2.53 -7.77 23.41
C THR A 227 -3.13 -6.59 24.16
N GLN A 228 -3.54 -5.55 23.43
CA GLN A 228 -4.16 -4.33 23.96
C GLN A 228 -5.37 -3.93 23.09
N PRO A 229 -6.49 -4.67 23.20
CA PRO A 229 -7.70 -4.34 22.45
C PRO A 229 -8.37 -3.08 22.99
N ASP A 230 -8.91 -2.24 22.10
CA ASP A 230 -9.54 -0.96 22.44
C ASP A 230 -10.53 -0.47 21.36
N TYR A 231 -10.94 -1.32 20.41
CA TYR A 231 -11.72 -0.93 19.23
C TYR A 231 -13.09 -0.30 19.54
N TRP A 232 -13.19 1.03 19.43
CA TRP A 232 -14.36 1.81 19.88
C TRP A 232 -15.71 1.38 19.27
N PRO A 233 -15.83 1.01 17.97
CA PRO A 233 -17.12 0.63 17.39
C PRO A 233 -17.76 -0.57 18.08
N LEU A 234 -16.93 -1.46 18.63
CA LEU A 234 -17.39 -2.65 19.31
C LEU A 234 -17.51 -2.42 20.82
N THR A 235 -16.60 -1.65 21.44
CA THR A 235 -16.66 -1.42 22.89
C THR A 235 -17.95 -0.72 23.32
N TRP A 236 -18.52 0.16 22.48
CA TRP A 236 -19.83 0.75 22.70
C TRP A 236 -21.00 -0.25 22.69
N LEU A 237 -20.82 -1.38 22.00
CA LEU A 237 -21.79 -2.48 21.96
C LEU A 237 -21.55 -3.52 23.08
N GLY A 238 -20.61 -3.25 23.99
CA GLY A 238 -20.17 -4.23 25.00
C GLY A 238 -19.33 -5.37 24.44
N LEU A 239 -18.87 -5.25 23.19
CA LEU A 239 -18.00 -6.20 22.50
C LEU A 239 -16.58 -5.62 22.49
N GLY A 240 -15.69 -6.06 23.38
CA GLY A 240 -14.42 -5.35 23.57
C GLY A 240 -13.34 -6.21 24.23
N PRO A 241 -12.44 -5.59 25.01
CA PRO A 241 -11.45 -6.32 25.80
C PRO A 241 -12.07 -7.46 26.60
N GLY A 242 -11.46 -8.64 26.55
CA GLY A 242 -11.97 -9.84 27.23
C GLY A 242 -13.13 -10.55 26.52
N THR A 243 -13.47 -10.17 25.29
CA THR A 243 -14.48 -10.84 24.46
C THR A 243 -13.87 -11.44 23.19
N TRP A 244 -14.65 -12.23 22.44
CA TRP A 244 -14.28 -12.76 21.13
C TRP A 244 -14.12 -11.67 20.04
N ALA A 245 -14.44 -10.42 20.36
CA ALA A 245 -14.43 -9.27 19.46
C ALA A 245 -13.35 -8.24 19.84
N ALA A 246 -12.30 -8.68 20.52
CA ALA A 246 -11.20 -7.87 21.00
C ALA A 246 -10.27 -7.43 19.84
N LEU A 247 -10.55 -6.27 19.26
CA LEU A 247 -9.74 -5.62 18.20
C LEU A 247 -9.03 -4.36 18.74
N SER A 248 -8.08 -3.80 17.98
CA SER A 248 -7.41 -2.54 18.33
C SER A 248 -7.70 -1.40 17.35
N MET A 249 -7.93 -0.19 17.87
CA MET A 249 -8.18 1.04 17.12
C MET A 249 -7.02 1.48 16.24
N VAL A 250 -5.78 1.24 16.66
CA VAL A 250 -4.59 1.70 15.93
C VAL A 250 -4.39 1.00 14.58
N THR A 251 -5.09 -0.12 14.37
CA THR A 251 -5.05 -0.85 13.10
C THR A 251 -5.81 -0.16 11.98
N GLY A 252 -6.81 0.65 12.30
CA GLY A 252 -7.61 1.35 11.29
C GLY A 252 -6.76 2.24 10.38
N PRO A 253 -5.95 3.18 10.92
CA PRO A 253 -5.00 3.95 10.11
C PRO A 253 -3.98 3.09 9.33
N CYS A 254 -3.62 1.92 9.84
CA CYS A 254 -2.71 1.00 9.14
C CYS A 254 -3.39 0.36 7.92
N TYR A 255 -4.64 -0.09 8.06
CA TYR A 255 -5.45 -0.56 6.91
C TYR A 255 -5.68 0.54 5.87
N PHE A 256 -5.87 1.78 6.31
CA PHE A 256 -5.93 2.94 5.40
C PHE A 256 -4.63 3.08 4.59
N ALA A 257 -3.47 3.03 5.26
CA ALA A 257 -2.17 3.18 4.63
C ALA A 257 -1.88 2.04 3.64
N VAL A 258 -2.12 0.78 4.05
CA VAL A 258 -2.01 -0.41 3.20
C VAL A 258 -2.92 -0.29 1.96
N THR A 259 -4.14 0.20 2.13
CA THR A 259 -5.04 0.42 0.98
C THR A 259 -4.46 1.43 0.00
N THR A 260 -3.85 2.51 0.50
CA THR A 260 -3.23 3.53 -0.35
C THR A 260 -2.02 2.97 -1.12
N ASP A 261 -1.19 2.12 -0.50
CA ASP A 261 -0.07 1.49 -1.23
C ASP A 261 -0.52 0.42 -2.23
N ALA A 262 -1.53 -0.37 -1.91
CA ALA A 262 -2.09 -1.38 -2.80
C ALA A 262 -2.66 -0.71 -4.06
N ILE A 263 -3.34 0.44 -3.91
CA ILE A 263 -3.80 1.27 -5.03
C ILE A 263 -2.61 1.76 -5.87
N ALA A 264 -1.55 2.26 -5.25
CA ALA A 264 -0.37 2.76 -5.97
C ALA A 264 0.32 1.65 -6.77
N LEU A 265 0.48 0.46 -6.18
CA LEU A 265 1.01 -0.74 -6.84
C LEU A 265 0.09 -1.23 -7.96
N GLY A 266 -1.22 -1.22 -7.74
CA GLY A 266 -2.20 -1.65 -8.74
C GLY A 266 -2.18 -0.77 -9.98
N ARG A 267 -2.04 0.55 -9.80
CA ARG A 267 -1.87 1.50 -10.91
C ARG A 267 -0.55 1.31 -11.64
N LEU A 268 0.54 1.07 -10.90
CA LEU A 268 1.85 0.76 -11.48
C LEU A 268 1.75 -0.48 -12.39
N PHE A 269 1.18 -1.59 -11.90
CA PHE A 269 1.08 -2.84 -12.66
C PHE A 269 0.06 -2.77 -13.80
N ALA A 270 -1.01 -1.99 -13.66
CA ALA A 270 -2.00 -1.79 -14.72
C ALA A 270 -1.51 -0.85 -15.84
N GLY A 271 -0.37 -0.19 -15.68
CA GLY A 271 0.12 0.84 -16.60
C GLY A 271 -0.78 2.08 -16.65
N LYS A 272 -1.62 2.30 -15.62
CA LYS A 272 -2.50 3.46 -15.51
C LYS A 272 -1.75 4.58 -14.79
N LEU A 273 -1.31 5.58 -15.56
CA LEU A 273 -0.54 6.75 -15.13
C LEU A 273 -1.40 7.79 -14.40
#